data_AF-A0A2X2T522-F1
#
_entry.id   AF-A0A2X2T522-F1
#
_cell.length_a   1.000
_cell.length_b   1.000
_cell.length_c   1.000
_cell.angle_alpha   90.00
_cell.angle_beta   90.00
_cell.angle_gamma   90.00
#
_symmetry.space_group_name_H-M   'P 1'
#
loop_
_entity.id
_entity.type
_entity.pdbx_description
1 polymer ?
#
loop_
_entity_poly.entity_id
_entity_poly.type
_entity_poly.pdbx_seq_one_letter_code
_entity_poly.pdbx_strand_id
1 'polypeptide(L)'
;MEHGNIGSQLISWPQEHIVKCLVFFHPEDAHALRLEQEQKIAEVYRACCQSGHELLLEVILPANMPRSDELYLRAVSRFYNLGIYPDWWKLPPLSSAGWAALSELVEKRDPHCRGVVILGLDAPVEVLREGFNAAANYPIVKGFAVGRTLFGEASQAWLKRDIDDAQLVARIRDNYLRLIALWRERGQHKH
;
A
#
# COMPACT_ATOMS: atom_id res chain seq x y z
N MET A 1 -2.97 23.17 -21.57
CA MET A 1 -1.59 22.70 -21.84
C MET A 1 -0.75 23.05 -20.62
N GLU A 2 -0.57 22.10 -19.71
CA GLU A 2 0.50 22.06 -18.71
C GLU A 2 0.56 20.63 -18.17
N HIS A 3 0.83 19.67 -19.06
CA HIS A 3 1.25 18.33 -18.66
C HIS A 3 2.78 18.35 -18.64
N GLY A 4 3.35 19.06 -17.66
CA GLY A 4 4.78 18.95 -17.39
C GLY A 4 5.12 17.48 -17.15
N ASN A 5 6.20 17.01 -17.76
CA ASN A 5 6.68 15.64 -17.56
C ASN A 5 6.88 15.40 -16.05
N ILE A 6 6.30 14.33 -15.49
CA ILE A 6 6.38 13.99 -14.06
C ILE A 6 7.84 14.08 -13.57
N GLY A 7 8.80 13.65 -14.38
CA GLY A 7 10.23 13.75 -14.07
C GLY A 7 10.71 15.17 -13.79
N SER A 8 10.25 16.16 -14.56
CA SER A 8 10.63 17.57 -14.37
C SER A 8 10.09 18.17 -13.08
N GLN A 9 8.94 17.69 -12.60
CA GLN A 9 8.37 18.16 -11.33
C GLN A 9 9.09 17.53 -10.14
N LEU A 10 9.40 16.24 -10.21
CA LEU A 10 10.05 15.51 -9.12
C LEU A 10 11.45 16.02 -8.80
N ILE A 11 12.22 16.49 -9.78
CA ILE A 11 13.59 17.02 -9.54
C ILE A 11 13.60 18.19 -8.52
N SER A 12 12.51 18.94 -8.41
CA SER A 12 12.41 20.06 -7.48
C SER A 12 12.01 19.67 -6.06
N TRP A 13 11.64 18.40 -5.84
CA TRP A 13 11.17 17.94 -4.53
C TRP A 13 12.35 17.62 -3.60
N PRO A 14 12.16 17.73 -2.27
CA PRO A 14 13.14 17.25 -1.31
C PRO A 14 13.43 15.76 -1.51
N GLN A 15 14.70 15.40 -1.56
CA GLN A 15 15.16 14.05 -1.89
C GLN A 15 14.63 12.98 -0.93
N GLU A 16 14.37 13.36 0.32
CA GLU A 16 13.83 12.49 1.37
C GLU A 16 12.35 12.14 1.18
N HIS A 17 11.65 12.79 0.23
CA HIS A 17 10.26 12.46 -0.06
C HIS A 17 10.14 11.14 -0.83
N ILE A 18 9.07 10.40 -0.54
CA ILE A 18 8.73 9.17 -1.25
C ILE A 18 7.57 9.46 -2.21
N VAL A 19 7.75 9.13 -3.48
CA VAL A 19 6.68 9.24 -4.48
C VAL A 19 5.73 8.08 -4.30
N LYS A 20 4.45 8.39 -4.07
CA LYS A 20 3.41 7.36 -3.92
C LYS A 20 2.54 7.32 -5.17
N CYS A 21 2.49 6.16 -5.82
CA CYS A 21 1.63 5.90 -6.97
C CYS A 21 0.60 4.83 -6.60
N LEU A 22 -0.68 5.05 -6.92
CA LEU A 22 -1.75 4.06 -6.76
C LEU A 22 -2.24 3.59 -8.11
N VAL A 23 -2.42 2.28 -8.24
CA VAL A 23 -3.08 1.68 -9.40
C VAL A 23 -4.16 0.68 -8.96
N PHE A 24 -5.30 0.75 -9.65
CA PHE A 24 -6.29 -0.33 -9.63
C PHE A 24 -5.95 -1.33 -10.74
N PHE A 25 -5.09 -2.31 -10.45
CA PHE A 25 -4.54 -3.23 -11.46
C PHE A 25 -4.95 -4.66 -11.19
N HIS A 26 -5.72 -5.28 -12.09
CA HIS A 26 -6.00 -6.71 -12.06
C HIS A 26 -5.18 -7.44 -13.15
N PRO A 27 -4.50 -8.56 -12.87
CA PRO A 27 -3.75 -9.28 -13.91
C PRO A 27 -4.64 -9.85 -15.04
N GLU A 28 -5.95 -9.98 -14.80
CA GLU A 28 -6.98 -10.37 -15.78
C GLU A 28 -7.77 -9.19 -16.36
N ASP A 29 -7.38 -7.95 -16.11
CA ASP A 29 -7.99 -6.82 -16.81
C ASP A 29 -7.80 -6.96 -18.33
N ALA A 30 -8.71 -6.33 -19.08
CA ALA A 30 -8.61 -6.24 -20.53
C ALA A 30 -7.20 -5.77 -20.92
N HIS A 31 -6.59 -6.43 -21.91
CA HIS A 31 -5.19 -6.21 -22.27
C HIS A 31 -4.86 -4.73 -22.55
N ALA A 32 -5.75 -4.00 -23.22
CA ALA A 32 -5.58 -2.57 -23.49
C ALA A 32 -5.49 -1.73 -22.20
N LEU A 33 -6.35 -2.02 -21.21
CA LEU A 33 -6.34 -1.33 -19.92
C LEU A 33 -5.07 -1.64 -19.14
N ARG A 34 -4.65 -2.92 -19.09
CA ARG A 34 -3.40 -3.30 -18.43
C ARG A 34 -2.21 -2.59 -19.06
N LEU A 35 -2.13 -2.58 -20.40
CA LEU A 35 -1.03 -1.93 -21.11
C LEU A 35 -0.97 -0.43 -20.81
N GLU A 36 -2.11 0.26 -20.79
CA GLU A 36 -2.17 1.69 -20.45
C GLU A 36 -1.67 1.95 -19.02
N GLN A 37 -2.11 1.14 -18.05
CA GLN A 37 -1.68 1.25 -16.66
C GLN A 37 -0.18 0.96 -16.51
N GLU A 38 0.31 -0.09 -17.15
CA GLU A 38 1.73 -0.49 -17.16
C GLU A 38 2.61 0.62 -17.73
N GLN A 39 2.20 1.27 -18.83
CA GLN A 39 2.92 2.39 -19.42
C GLN A 39 3.00 3.60 -18.48
N LYS A 40 1.88 3.97 -17.84
CA LYS A 40 1.84 5.07 -16.87
C LYS A 40 2.72 4.81 -15.66
N ILE A 41 2.72 3.57 -15.14
CA ILE A 41 3.57 3.20 -14.00
C ILE A 41 5.04 3.20 -14.41
N ALA A 42 5.38 2.74 -15.62
CA ALA A 42 6.74 2.81 -16.13
C ALA A 42 7.23 4.26 -16.27
N GLU A 43 6.37 5.20 -16.67
CA GLU A 43 6.70 6.63 -16.69
C GLU A 43 7.01 7.18 -15.29
N VAL A 44 6.16 6.87 -14.29
CA VAL A 44 6.39 7.26 -12.90
C VAL A 44 7.69 6.65 -12.36
N TYR A 45 7.92 5.37 -12.61
CA TYR A 45 9.13 4.68 -12.17
C TYR A 45 10.39 5.32 -12.77
N ARG A 46 10.42 5.55 -14.09
CA ARG A 46 11.54 6.24 -14.74
C ARG A 46 11.79 7.63 -14.16
N ALA A 47 10.72 8.38 -13.86
CA ALA A 47 10.82 9.69 -13.25
C ALA A 47 11.41 9.63 -11.83
N CYS A 48 11.05 8.63 -11.04
CA CYS A 48 11.63 8.37 -9.72
C CYS A 48 13.12 8.02 -9.84
N CYS A 49 13.49 7.11 -10.75
CA CYS A 49 14.89 6.77 -11.00
C CYS A 49 15.74 7.98 -11.44
N GLN A 50 15.21 8.83 -12.32
CA GLN A 50 15.91 10.02 -12.82
C GLN A 50 16.10 11.09 -11.74
N SER A 51 15.15 11.23 -10.83
CA SER A 51 15.19 12.20 -9.74
C SER A 51 15.80 11.64 -8.44
N GLY A 52 16.09 10.33 -8.39
CA GLY A 52 16.60 9.63 -7.21
C GLY A 52 15.58 9.43 -6.08
N HIS A 53 14.30 9.72 -6.31
CA HIS A 53 13.26 9.53 -5.28
C HIS A 53 12.87 8.06 -5.18
N GLU A 54 12.53 7.63 -3.97
CA GLU A 54 11.97 6.30 -3.74
C GLU A 54 10.53 6.23 -4.26
N LEU A 55 10.14 5.06 -4.80
CA LEU A 55 8.78 4.78 -5.25
C LEU A 55 8.05 3.83 -4.27
N LEU A 56 6.91 4.30 -3.75
CA LEU A 56 5.90 3.48 -3.09
C LEU A 56 4.75 3.17 -4.06
N LEU A 57 4.72 1.93 -4.57
CA LEU A 57 3.67 1.47 -5.48
C LEU A 57 2.54 0.78 -4.70
N GLU A 58 1.37 1.40 -4.70
CA GLU A 58 0.13 0.89 -4.11
C GLU A 58 -0.71 0.16 -5.16
N VAL A 59 -0.86 -1.15 -5.00
CA VAL A 59 -1.66 -2.00 -5.90
C VAL A 59 -2.94 -2.41 -5.21
N ILE A 60 -4.07 -2.11 -5.85
CA ILE A 60 -5.39 -2.52 -5.39
C ILE A 60 -6.06 -3.31 -6.51
N LEU A 61 -6.50 -4.52 -6.22
CA LEU A 61 -7.38 -5.24 -7.16
C LEU A 61 -8.76 -4.55 -7.18
N PRO A 62 -9.34 -4.26 -8.35
CA PRO A 62 -10.66 -3.62 -8.48
C PRO A 62 -11.75 -4.33 -7.66
N ALA A 63 -12.64 -3.55 -7.04
CA ALA A 63 -13.63 -4.09 -6.11
C ALA A 63 -14.65 -5.03 -6.77
N ASN A 64 -14.91 -4.84 -8.07
CA ASN A 64 -15.82 -5.60 -8.92
C ASN A 64 -15.18 -6.84 -9.57
N MET A 65 -13.95 -7.19 -9.20
CA MET A 65 -13.23 -8.34 -9.73
C MET A 65 -12.82 -9.32 -8.62
N PRO A 66 -12.47 -10.57 -8.96
CA PRO A 66 -11.92 -11.53 -8.01
C PRO A 66 -10.69 -10.96 -7.27
N ARG A 67 -10.54 -11.35 -6.01
CA ARG A 67 -9.43 -10.90 -5.16
C ARG A 67 -8.85 -12.09 -4.42
N SER A 68 -7.54 -12.31 -4.59
CA SER A 68 -6.80 -13.37 -3.92
C SER A 68 -5.32 -13.02 -3.83
N ASP A 69 -4.62 -13.65 -2.90
CA ASP A 69 -3.16 -13.50 -2.74
C ASP A 69 -2.43 -13.83 -4.05
N GLU A 70 -2.86 -14.87 -4.77
CA GLU A 70 -2.29 -15.26 -6.06
C GLU A 70 -2.36 -14.12 -7.09
N LEU A 71 -3.49 -13.40 -7.15
CA LEU A 71 -3.66 -12.29 -8.09
C LEU A 71 -2.75 -11.10 -7.73
N TYR A 72 -2.51 -10.85 -6.44
CA TYR A 72 -1.52 -9.86 -6.01
C TYR A 72 -0.08 -10.29 -6.37
N LEU A 73 0.28 -11.56 -6.13
CA LEU A 73 1.60 -12.09 -6.50
C LEU A 73 1.85 -12.01 -8.00
N ARG A 74 0.81 -12.24 -8.81
CA ARG A 74 0.87 -12.09 -10.28
C ARG A 74 1.01 -10.63 -10.70
N ALA A 75 0.34 -9.69 -10.03
CA ALA A 75 0.51 -8.26 -10.28
C ALA A 75 1.94 -7.80 -9.97
N VAL A 76 2.48 -8.16 -8.80
CA VAL A 76 3.87 -7.86 -8.41
C VAL A 76 4.86 -8.48 -9.40
N SER A 77 4.66 -9.77 -9.75
CA SER A 77 5.50 -10.46 -10.74
C SER A 77 5.45 -9.79 -12.11
N ARG A 78 4.29 -9.26 -12.51
CA ARG A 78 4.12 -8.55 -13.78
C ARG A 78 4.93 -7.25 -13.78
N PHE A 79 4.88 -6.45 -12.73
CA PHE A 79 5.69 -5.23 -12.65
C PHE A 79 7.19 -5.53 -12.69
N TYR A 80 7.66 -6.55 -11.96
CA TYR A 80 9.06 -6.99 -12.08
C TYR A 80 9.41 -7.49 -13.49
N ASN A 81 8.50 -8.16 -14.19
CA ASN A 81 8.73 -8.57 -15.60
C ASN A 81 8.88 -7.38 -16.55
N LEU A 82 8.30 -6.24 -16.20
CA LEU A 82 8.40 -4.99 -16.96
C LEU A 82 9.62 -4.15 -16.56
N GLY A 83 10.46 -4.64 -15.64
CA GLY A 83 11.61 -3.92 -15.12
C GLY A 83 11.24 -2.79 -14.16
N ILE A 84 10.06 -2.86 -13.53
CA ILE A 84 9.60 -1.90 -12.52
C ILE A 84 9.89 -2.49 -11.14
N TYR A 85 10.84 -1.89 -10.43
CA TYR A 85 11.32 -2.33 -9.11
C TYR A 85 11.11 -1.19 -8.10
N PRO A 86 9.89 -1.02 -7.55
CA PRO A 86 9.63 0.04 -6.59
C PRO A 86 10.35 -0.23 -5.27
N ASP A 87 10.88 0.81 -4.63
CA ASP A 87 11.53 0.70 -3.32
C ASP A 87 10.59 0.12 -2.26
N TRP A 88 9.29 0.43 -2.37
CA TRP A 88 8.28 -0.01 -1.43
C TRP A 88 7.02 -0.51 -2.14
N TRP A 89 6.47 -1.58 -1.60
CA TRP A 89 5.13 -2.06 -1.95
C TRP A 89 4.12 -1.61 -0.92
N LYS A 90 2.95 -1.16 -1.38
CA LYS A 90 1.77 -0.97 -0.53
C LYS A 90 0.67 -1.93 -0.99
N LEU A 91 0.42 -2.95 -0.19
CA LEU A 91 -0.47 -4.08 -0.51
C LEU A 91 -1.48 -4.30 0.62
N PRO A 92 -2.66 -4.87 0.34
CA PRO A 92 -3.57 -5.25 1.42
C PRO A 92 -2.97 -6.38 2.26
N PRO A 93 -3.58 -6.68 3.42
CA PRO A 93 -3.25 -7.91 4.13
C PRO A 93 -3.35 -9.13 3.22
N LEU A 94 -2.31 -9.96 3.19
CA LEU A 94 -2.32 -11.29 2.60
C LEU A 94 -2.46 -12.33 3.71
N SER A 95 -2.79 -13.58 3.33
CA SER A 95 -2.65 -14.71 4.24
C SER A 95 -1.17 -14.96 4.60
N SER A 96 -0.91 -15.75 5.63
CA SER A 96 0.46 -16.17 5.97
C SER A 96 1.16 -16.84 4.77
N ALA A 97 0.45 -17.69 4.03
CA ALA A 97 0.99 -18.32 2.82
C ALA A 97 1.29 -17.29 1.72
N GLY A 98 0.42 -16.29 1.55
CA GLY A 98 0.63 -15.18 0.64
C GLY A 98 1.86 -14.35 1.00
N TRP A 99 2.07 -14.06 2.28
CA TRP A 99 3.28 -13.37 2.74
C TRP A 99 4.55 -14.19 2.54
N ALA A 100 4.50 -15.51 2.73
CA ALA A 100 5.63 -16.38 2.45
C ALA A 100 6.01 -16.33 0.97
N ALA A 101 5.03 -16.51 0.08
CA ALA A 101 5.24 -16.47 -1.37
C ALA A 101 5.70 -15.08 -1.85
N LEU A 102 5.17 -14.00 -1.28
CA LEU A 102 5.62 -12.65 -1.61
C LEU A 102 7.06 -12.42 -1.16
N SER A 103 7.41 -12.88 0.05
CA SER A 103 8.77 -12.74 0.59
C SER A 103 9.79 -13.42 -0.34
N GLU A 104 9.52 -14.67 -0.74
CA GLU A 104 10.37 -15.41 -1.69
C GLU A 104 10.46 -14.72 -3.05
N LEU A 105 9.32 -14.24 -3.58
CA LEU A 105 9.26 -13.54 -4.85
C LEU A 105 10.13 -12.28 -4.84
N VAL A 106 10.02 -11.46 -3.80
CA VAL A 106 10.78 -10.21 -3.68
C VAL A 106 12.25 -10.49 -3.41
N GLU A 107 12.60 -11.39 -2.49
CA GLU A 107 13.99 -11.73 -2.19
C GLU A 107 14.75 -12.22 -3.44
N LYS A 108 14.07 -13.02 -4.28
CA LYS A 108 14.65 -13.55 -5.52
C LYS A 108 14.82 -12.49 -6.62
N ARG A 109 13.90 -11.52 -6.69
CA ARG A 109 13.79 -10.63 -7.87
C ARG A 109 14.24 -9.20 -7.63
N ASP A 110 14.16 -8.74 -6.39
CA ASP A 110 14.42 -7.37 -5.99
C ASP A 110 15.07 -7.33 -4.59
N PRO A 111 16.38 -7.65 -4.51
CA PRO A 111 17.11 -7.61 -3.24
C PRO A 111 17.27 -6.19 -2.67
N HIS A 112 16.90 -5.15 -3.43
CA HIS A 112 16.98 -3.76 -3.01
C HIS A 112 15.64 -3.21 -2.48
N CYS A 113 14.55 -3.95 -2.64
CA CYS A 113 13.25 -3.61 -2.08
C CYS A 113 13.35 -3.42 -0.55
N ARG A 114 12.83 -2.28 -0.06
CA ARG A 114 12.85 -1.91 1.36
C ARG A 114 11.76 -2.63 2.15
N GLY A 115 10.72 -3.07 1.45
CA GLY A 115 9.70 -3.96 1.97
C GLY A 115 8.28 -3.53 1.63
N VAL A 116 7.33 -4.01 2.43
CA VAL A 116 5.89 -3.82 2.24
C VAL A 116 5.31 -3.05 3.41
N VAL A 117 4.43 -2.09 3.13
CA VAL A 117 3.51 -1.52 4.13
C VAL A 117 2.07 -1.96 3.84
N ILE A 118 1.38 -2.43 4.88
CA ILE A 118 0.00 -2.90 4.77
C ILE A 118 -0.95 -1.69 4.59
N LEU A 119 -1.82 -1.75 3.60
CA LEU A 119 -2.88 -0.75 3.39
C LEU A 119 -4.19 -1.17 4.06
N GLY A 120 -5.04 -0.17 4.33
CA GLY A 120 -6.26 -0.37 5.13
C GLY A 120 -7.56 -0.63 4.36
N LEU A 121 -7.73 -0.08 3.15
CA LEU A 121 -9.02 -0.06 2.40
C LEU A 121 -10.27 0.31 3.19
N ASP A 122 -10.17 1.10 4.27
CA ASP A 122 -11.32 1.38 5.15
C ASP A 122 -11.85 0.12 5.84
N ALA A 123 -11.00 -0.91 5.97
CA ALA A 123 -11.35 -2.15 6.63
C ALA A 123 -11.59 -1.92 8.13
N PRO A 124 -12.50 -2.70 8.73
CA PRO A 124 -12.67 -2.74 10.18
C PRO A 124 -11.35 -3.06 10.89
N VAL A 125 -11.19 -2.54 12.09
CA VAL A 125 -9.99 -2.74 12.93
C VAL A 125 -9.68 -4.21 13.16
N GLU A 126 -10.69 -5.06 13.32
CA GLU A 126 -10.48 -6.50 13.52
C GLU A 126 -9.90 -7.20 12.29
N VAL A 127 -10.29 -6.79 11.09
CA VAL A 127 -9.70 -7.30 9.84
C VAL A 127 -8.24 -6.88 9.73
N LEU A 128 -7.89 -5.66 10.16
CA LEU A 128 -6.49 -5.22 10.22
C LEU A 128 -5.69 -5.98 11.27
N ARG A 129 -6.27 -6.28 12.43
CA ARG A 129 -5.63 -7.10 13.47
C ARG A 129 -5.26 -8.48 12.93
N GLU A 130 -6.18 -9.15 12.25
CA GLU A 130 -5.93 -10.44 11.60
C GLU A 130 -4.82 -10.31 10.54
N GLY A 131 -4.89 -9.25 9.72
CA GLY A 131 -3.86 -8.93 8.73
C GLY A 131 -2.47 -8.71 9.33
N PHE A 132 -2.37 -8.01 10.46
CA PHE A 132 -1.10 -7.79 11.17
C PHE A 132 -0.57 -9.08 11.76
N ASN A 133 -1.44 -9.94 12.30
CA ASN A 133 -1.05 -11.25 12.82
C ASN A 133 -0.52 -12.17 11.70
N ALA A 134 -1.16 -12.18 10.54
CA ALA A 134 -0.70 -12.95 9.39
C ALA A 134 0.70 -12.49 8.91
N ALA A 135 1.02 -11.21 9.06
CA ALA A 135 2.31 -10.63 8.68
C ALA A 135 3.41 -10.76 9.77
N ALA A 136 3.08 -11.21 10.99
CA ALA A 136 3.96 -11.08 12.16
C ALA A 136 5.33 -11.74 11.99
N ASN A 137 5.41 -12.85 11.25
CA ASN A 137 6.64 -13.62 11.05
C ASN A 137 7.37 -13.30 9.75
N TYR A 138 6.98 -12.24 9.03
CA TYR A 138 7.52 -11.91 7.71
C TYR A 138 8.27 -10.57 7.75
N PRO A 139 9.61 -10.57 7.85
CA PRO A 139 10.40 -9.35 7.99
C PRO A 139 10.28 -8.37 6.82
N ILE A 140 9.81 -8.82 5.66
CA ILE A 140 9.52 -7.94 4.52
C ILE A 140 8.42 -6.92 4.84
N VAL A 141 7.49 -7.24 5.75
CA VAL A 141 6.42 -6.32 6.14
C VAL A 141 6.93 -5.37 7.21
N LYS A 142 7.09 -4.10 6.85
CA LYS A 142 7.73 -3.08 7.70
C LYS A 142 6.76 -2.24 8.52
N GLY A 143 5.48 -2.27 8.18
CA GLY A 143 4.49 -1.42 8.84
C GLY A 143 3.15 -1.42 8.13
N PHE A 144 2.39 -0.37 8.39
CA PHE A 144 1.10 -0.12 7.77
C PHE A 144 0.93 1.37 7.44
N ALA A 145 0.13 1.67 6.43
CA ALA A 145 -0.26 3.00 6.02
C ALA A 145 -1.78 3.04 5.80
N VAL A 146 -2.49 3.41 6.87
CA VAL A 146 -3.96 3.43 6.96
C VAL A 146 -4.48 4.85 7.15
N GLY A 147 -5.58 5.18 6.48
CA GLY A 147 -6.17 6.52 6.49
C GLY A 147 -7.60 6.51 7.03
N ARG A 148 -8.57 6.16 6.18
CA ARG A 148 -10.00 6.21 6.53
C ARG A 148 -10.38 5.40 7.77
N THR A 149 -9.70 4.29 8.06
CA THR A 149 -9.91 3.56 9.32
C THR A 149 -9.61 4.40 10.57
N LEU A 150 -8.70 5.38 10.49
CA LEU A 150 -8.36 6.27 11.61
C LEU A 150 -9.39 7.40 11.80
N PHE A 151 -9.76 8.07 10.70
CA PHE A 151 -10.49 9.33 10.75
C PHE A 151 -11.86 9.31 10.07
N GLY A 152 -12.21 8.28 9.30
CA GLY A 152 -13.40 8.26 8.44
C GLY A 152 -14.70 8.47 9.20
N GLU A 153 -14.99 7.60 10.17
CA GLU A 153 -16.21 7.70 11.00
C GLU A 153 -16.24 8.99 11.83
N ALA A 154 -15.11 9.36 12.45
CA ALA A 154 -15.02 10.56 13.28
C ALA A 154 -15.25 11.83 12.43
N SER A 155 -14.62 11.92 11.26
CA SER A 155 -14.84 13.03 10.32
C SER A 155 -16.27 13.08 9.82
N GLN A 156 -16.92 11.94 9.57
CA GLN A 156 -18.34 11.92 9.17
C GLN A 156 -19.25 12.46 10.28
N ALA A 157 -19.05 12.03 11.52
CA ALA A 157 -19.82 12.54 12.67
C ALA A 157 -19.59 14.05 12.89
N TRP A 158 -18.34 14.50 12.73
CA TRP A 158 -17.99 15.92 12.87
C TRP A 158 -18.63 16.78 11.77
N LEU A 159 -18.59 16.32 10.51
CA LEU A 159 -19.25 17.02 9.39
C LEU A 159 -20.78 17.09 9.56
N LYS A 160 -21.38 16.10 10.22
CA LYS A 160 -22.81 16.11 10.60
C LYS A 160 -23.12 17.00 11.79
N ARG A 161 -22.11 17.55 12.46
CA ARG A 161 -22.20 18.30 13.73
C ARG A 161 -22.72 17.46 14.90
N ASP A 162 -22.56 16.13 14.83
CA ASP A 162 -22.89 15.21 15.91
C ASP A 162 -21.83 15.24 17.03
N ILE A 163 -20.61 15.69 16.68
CA ILE A 163 -19.48 15.84 17.60
C ILE A 163 -18.74 17.16 17.38
N ASP A 164 -18.06 17.66 18.41
CA ASP A 164 -17.20 18.84 18.35
C ASP A 164 -15.75 18.53 17.95
N ASP A 165 -14.93 19.58 17.84
CA ASP A 165 -13.51 19.48 17.46
C ASP A 165 -12.70 18.64 18.46
N ALA A 166 -12.98 18.78 19.76
CA ALA A 166 -12.26 18.04 20.80
C ALA A 166 -12.57 16.54 20.73
N GLN A 167 -13.83 16.19 20.46
CA GLN A 167 -14.28 14.82 20.25
C GLN A 167 -13.71 14.23 18.95
N LEU A 168 -13.61 15.02 17.86
CA LEU A 168 -12.95 14.59 16.63
C LEU A 168 -11.49 14.20 16.89
N VAL A 169 -10.74 15.09 17.53
CA VAL A 169 -9.32 14.87 17.88
C VAL A 169 -9.16 13.65 18.78
N ALA A 170 -10.00 13.53 19.83
CA ALA A 170 -9.95 12.40 20.74
C ALA A 170 -10.20 11.06 20.03
N ARG A 171 -11.23 10.98 19.18
CA ARG A 171 -11.57 9.74 18.45
C ARG A 171 -10.45 9.32 17.48
N ILE A 172 -9.89 10.26 16.72
CA ILE A 172 -8.78 9.96 15.80
C ILE A 172 -7.55 9.49 16.57
N ARG A 173 -7.21 10.15 17.69
CA ARG A 173 -6.09 9.76 18.56
C ARG A 173 -6.29 8.34 19.10
N ASP A 174 -7.48 8.05 19.62
CA ASP A 174 -7.76 6.75 20.25
C ASP A 174 -7.73 5.62 19.20
N ASN A 175 -8.25 5.86 17.99
CA ASN A 175 -8.12 4.94 16.86
C ASN A 175 -6.65 4.69 16.48
N TYR A 176 -5.84 5.75 16.44
CA TYR A 176 -4.41 5.65 16.13
C TYR A 176 -3.65 4.84 17.19
N LEU A 177 -3.88 5.12 18.47
CA LEU A 177 -3.27 4.37 19.58
C LEU A 177 -3.68 2.90 19.56
N ARG A 178 -4.96 2.61 19.27
CA ARG A 178 -5.44 1.22 19.13
C ARG A 178 -4.72 0.49 18.00
N LEU A 179 -4.58 1.09 16.82
CA LEU A 179 -3.86 0.44 15.71
C LEU A 179 -2.37 0.23 16.00
N ILE A 180 -1.72 1.16 16.71
CA ILE A 180 -0.33 0.95 17.18
C ILE A 180 -0.24 -0.23 18.14
N ALA A 181 -1.16 -0.33 19.11
CA ALA A 181 -1.18 -1.45 20.06
C ALA A 181 -1.32 -2.78 19.32
N LEU A 182 -2.30 -2.89 18.42
CA LEU A 182 -2.53 -4.09 17.61
C LEU A 182 -1.31 -4.45 16.76
N TRP A 183 -0.62 -3.47 16.17
CA TRP A 183 0.61 -3.72 15.44
C TRP A 183 1.72 -4.25 16.35
N ARG A 184 1.89 -3.70 17.55
CA ARG A 184 2.92 -4.14 18.52
C ARG A 184 2.64 -5.53 19.10
N GLU A 185 1.37 -5.86 19.29
CA GLU A 185 0.89 -7.14 19.82
C GLU A 185 0.85 -8.26 18.77
N ARG A 186 1.09 -7.93 17.49
CA ARG A 186 1.01 -8.90 16.40
C ARG A 186 1.89 -10.13 16.67
N GLY A 187 1.31 -11.32 16.48
CA GLY A 187 2.02 -12.59 16.69
C GLY A 187 2.19 -13.01 18.15
N GLN A 188 1.69 -12.26 19.14
CA GLN A 188 1.76 -12.62 20.56
C GLN A 188 0.68 -13.63 20.99
N HIS A 189 -0.42 -13.74 20.24
CA HIS A 189 -1.45 -14.76 20.46
C HIS A 189 -1.16 -16.02 19.65
N LYS A 190 -0.24 -16.85 20.14
CA LYS A 190 -0.17 -18.26 19.73
C LYS A 190 -1.03 -19.07 20.71
N HIS A 191 -2.17 -19.56 20.25
CA HIS A 191 -2.88 -20.68 20.87
C HIS A 191 -2.49 -21.96 20.16
#